data_AF-A0A660L4A9-F1
#
_entry.id   AF-A0A660L4A9-F1
#
_cell.length_a   1.000
_cell.length_b   1.000
_cell.length_c   1.000
_cell.angle_alpha   90.00
_cell.angle_beta   90.00
_cell.angle_gamma   90.00
#
_symmetry.space_group_name_H-M   'P 1'
#
loop_
_entity.id
_entity.type
_entity.pdbx_description
1 polymer ?
#
loop_
_entity_poly.entity_id
_entity_poly.type
_entity_poly.pdbx_seq_one_letter_code
_entity_poly.pdbx_strand_id
1 'polypeptide(L)'
;MSRWLHAREEDSEDELVFRPEGYPLPLARGRREIELRADGETFVARAPGADDRPVESSELDDYYVAELVEDRLTLKRGPRLP
;
A
#
# COMPACT_ATOMS: atom_id res chain seq x y z
N MET A 1 -9.79 10.35 4.64
CA MET A 1 -9.09 9.41 3.74
C MET A 1 -7.62 9.72 3.85
N SER A 2 -6.81 8.74 4.22
CA SER A 2 -5.37 8.93 4.43
C SER A 2 -4.62 8.22 3.32
N ARG A 3 -3.75 8.93 2.60
CA ARG A 3 -2.94 8.38 1.51
C ARG A 3 -1.63 7.83 2.07
N TRP A 4 -1.25 6.66 1.58
CA TRP A 4 -0.07 5.94 1.98
C TRP A 4 0.77 5.57 0.76
N LEU A 5 2.08 5.78 0.85
CA LEU A 5 3.04 5.62 -0.22
C LEU A 5 3.90 4.38 0.04
N HIS A 6 4.05 3.53 -0.98
CA HIS A 6 4.81 2.28 -0.88
C HIS A 6 6.28 2.56 -0.60
N ALA A 7 6.78 2.20 0.57
CA ALA A 7 8.16 2.32 1.02
C ALA A 7 8.94 1.04 0.71
N ARG A 8 9.27 0.84 -0.57
CA ARG A 8 9.99 -0.35 -1.08
C ARG A 8 11.25 -0.69 -0.31
N GLU A 9 11.93 0.35 0.17
CA GLU A 9 13.16 0.27 0.95
C GLU A 9 12.96 -0.42 2.32
N GLU A 10 11.72 -0.50 2.81
CA GLU A 10 11.34 -1.15 4.05
C GLU A 10 10.60 -2.49 3.85
N ASP A 11 10.35 -2.90 2.60
CA ASP A 11 9.72 -4.18 2.28
C ASP A 11 10.58 -5.37 2.79
N SER A 12 9.91 -6.47 3.13
CA SER A 12 10.55 -7.77 3.36
C SER A 12 10.06 -8.80 2.33
N GLU A 13 10.56 -10.03 2.37
CA GLU A 13 10.20 -11.09 1.39
C GLU A 13 8.68 -11.35 1.31
N ASP A 14 7.95 -11.19 2.42
CA ASP A 14 6.53 -11.54 2.54
C ASP A 14 5.60 -10.35 2.84
N GLU A 15 6.14 -9.14 2.96
CA GLU A 15 5.37 -7.96 3.36
C GLU A 15 5.75 -6.72 2.54
N LEU A 16 4.74 -5.91 2.22
CA LEU A 16 4.92 -4.60 1.59
C LEU A 16 4.68 -3.51 2.64
N VAL A 17 5.55 -2.53 2.71
CA VAL A 17 5.45 -1.45 3.71
C VAL A 17 5.03 -0.15 3.05
N PHE A 18 4.11 0.56 3.67
CA PHE A 18 3.64 1.87 3.25
C PHE A 18 3.78 2.88 4.39
N ARG A 19 4.14 4.12 4.02
CA ARG A 19 4.29 5.27 4.92
C ARG A 19 3.29 6.36 4.57
N PRO A 20 2.81 7.19 5.51
CA PRO A 20 1.85 8.24 5.20
C PRO A 20 2.44 9.26 4.22
N GLU A 21 1.57 9.89 3.43
CA GLU A 21 1.96 11.02 2.58
C GLU A 21 2.70 12.09 3.43
N GLY A 22 3.90 12.50 2.98
CA GLY A 22 4.77 13.42 3.70
C GLY A 22 5.92 12.75 4.47
N TYR A 23 5.92 11.42 4.62
CA TYR A 23 7.11 10.71 5.10
C TYR A 23 8.28 10.91 4.11
N PRO A 24 9.52 11.17 4.58
CA PRO A 24 10.66 11.46 3.71
C PRO A 24 11.21 10.20 3.03
N LEU A 25 10.45 9.69 2.06
CA LEU A 25 10.88 8.56 1.22
C LEU A 25 11.88 9.04 0.15
N PRO A 26 12.88 8.20 -0.19
CA PRO A 26 13.74 8.44 -1.35
C PRO A 26 12.93 8.64 -2.65
N LEU A 27 13.54 9.24 -3.67
CA LEU A 27 12.86 9.40 -4.96
C LEU A 27 12.73 8.03 -5.65
N ALA A 28 11.50 7.67 -6.04
CA ALA A 28 11.20 6.45 -6.78
C ALA A 28 10.18 6.73 -7.89
N ARG A 29 10.40 6.17 -9.08
CA ARG A 29 9.43 6.18 -10.18
C ARG A 29 8.40 5.06 -9.99
N GLY A 30 7.15 5.33 -10.35
CA GLY A 30 6.06 4.34 -10.29
C GLY A 30 5.79 3.81 -8.88
N ARG A 31 5.92 4.67 -7.86
CA ARG A 31 5.62 4.31 -6.47
C ARG A 31 4.13 3.95 -6.37
N ARG A 32 3.83 2.78 -5.80
CA ARG A 32 2.45 2.35 -5.55
C ARG A 32 1.88 3.16 -4.39
N GLU A 33 0.58 3.34 -4.40
CA GLU A 33 -0.11 4.15 -3.41
C GLU A 33 -1.34 3.42 -2.94
N ILE A 34 -1.69 3.52 -1.67
CA ILE A 34 -2.94 2.99 -1.16
C ILE A 34 -3.68 4.06 -0.36
N GLU A 35 -5.00 4.02 -0.42
CA GLU A 35 -5.86 4.85 0.40
C GLU A 35 -6.45 4.00 1.52
N LEU A 36 -6.10 4.30 2.76
CA LEU A 36 -6.65 3.61 3.92
C LEU A 36 -8.02 4.21 4.24
N ARG A 37 -9.04 3.34 4.34
CA ARG A 37 -10.39 3.74 4.70
C ARG A 37 -10.51 4.01 6.20
N ALA A 38 -11.59 4.70 6.58
CA ALA A 38 -11.79 5.16 7.95
C ALA A 38 -12.00 4.02 8.97
N ASP A 39 -12.34 2.81 8.50
CA ASP A 39 -12.42 1.61 9.33
C ASP A 39 -11.04 1.08 9.77
N GLY A 40 -9.96 1.49 9.09
CA GLY A 40 -8.60 1.11 9.44
C GLY A 40 -8.18 -0.30 9.02
N GLU A 41 -9.09 -1.10 8.47
CA GLU A 41 -8.84 -2.49 8.02
C GLU A 41 -8.85 -2.59 6.48
N THR A 42 -9.66 -1.76 5.83
CA THR A 42 -9.85 -1.76 4.38
C THR A 42 -9.00 -0.69 3.73
N PHE A 43 -8.38 -1.03 2.61
CA PHE A 43 -7.65 -0.08 1.78
C PHE A 43 -8.07 -0.20 0.32
N VAL A 44 -7.73 0.82 -0.47
CA VAL A 44 -7.81 0.73 -1.92
C VAL A 44 -6.43 0.93 -2.48
N ALA A 45 -5.98 -0.03 -3.28
CA ALA A 45 -4.71 0.12 -3.97
C ALA A 45 -4.85 0.93 -5.26
N ARG A 46 -3.87 1.80 -5.48
CA ARG A 46 -3.70 2.58 -6.69
C ARG A 46 -2.34 2.24 -7.30
N ALA A 47 -2.36 1.94 -8.59
CA ALA A 47 -1.16 1.70 -9.39
C ALA A 47 -1.06 2.75 -10.51
N PRO A 48 0.15 3.03 -11.02
CA PRO A 48 0.31 3.86 -12.21
C PRO A 48 -0.46 3.24 -13.38
N GLY A 49 -1.42 3.98 -13.93
CA GLY A 49 -2.14 3.61 -15.15
C GLY A 49 -1.32 3.90 -16.41
N ALA A 50 -1.85 3.52 -17.57
CA ALA A 50 -1.17 3.66 -18.87
C ALA A 50 -0.77 5.11 -19.23
N ASP A 51 -1.43 6.11 -18.64
CA ASP A 51 -1.15 7.55 -18.81
C ASP A 51 -0.43 8.17 -17.58
N ASP A 52 0.24 7.35 -16.76
CA ASP A 52 0.89 7.76 -15.49
C ASP A 52 -0.07 8.31 -14.42
N ARG A 53 -1.38 8.25 -14.67
CA ARG A 53 -2.42 8.60 -13.69
C ARG A 53 -2.71 7.41 -12.77
N PRO A 54 -2.86 7.61 -11.45
CA PRO A 54 -3.21 6.54 -10.55
C PRO A 54 -4.58 5.96 -10.90
N VAL A 55 -4.66 4.64 -11.08
CA VAL A 55 -5.89 3.87 -11.28
C VAL A 55 -6.10 2.91 -10.12
N GLU A 56 -7.35 2.69 -9.72
CA GLU A 56 -7.70 1.69 -8.72
C GLU A 56 -7.27 0.30 -9.22
N SER A 57 -6.69 -0.50 -8.33
CA SER A 57 -6.29 -1.88 -8.59
C SER A 57 -6.75 -2.74 -7.43
N SER A 58 -7.39 -3.87 -7.73
CA SER A 58 -7.81 -4.82 -6.71
C SER A 58 -6.75 -5.87 -6.34
N GLU A 59 -5.66 -5.94 -7.10
CA GLU A 59 -4.61 -6.95 -6.92
C GLU A 59 -4.02 -6.99 -5.49
N LEU A 60 -3.96 -5.84 -4.80
CA LEU A 60 -3.45 -5.84 -3.43
C LEU A 60 -4.54 -6.17 -2.40
N ASP A 61 -5.79 -5.76 -2.63
CA ASP A 61 -6.87 -6.00 -1.66
C ASP A 61 -7.34 -7.47 -1.64
N ASP A 62 -7.23 -8.18 -2.77
CA ASP A 62 -7.57 -9.61 -2.86
C ASP A 62 -6.55 -10.54 -2.17
N TYR A 63 -5.29 -10.10 -2.05
CA TYR A 63 -4.17 -10.97 -1.65
C TYR A 63 -3.47 -10.57 -0.35
N TYR A 64 -3.71 -9.36 0.16
CA TYR A 64 -3.02 -8.84 1.34
C TYR A 64 -3.99 -8.32 2.40
N VAL A 65 -3.60 -8.51 3.66
CA VAL A 65 -4.26 -7.93 4.83
C VAL A 65 -3.44 -6.73 5.29
N ALA A 66 -4.10 -5.60 5.51
CA ALA A 66 -3.49 -4.39 6.04
C ALA A 66 -3.37 -4.44 7.57
N GLU A 67 -2.19 -4.13 8.07
CA GLU A 67 -1.90 -3.94 9.48
C GLU A 67 -1.31 -2.54 9.66
N LEU A 68 -2.06 -1.64 10.29
CA LEU A 68 -1.61 -0.29 10.61
C LEU A 68 -1.04 -0.25 12.04
N VAL A 69 0.24 0.09 12.16
CA VAL A 69 0.91 0.39 13.43
C VAL A 69 1.54 1.77 13.34
N GLU A 70 0.97 2.74 14.06
CA GLU A 70 1.42 4.14 14.06
C GLU A 70 1.47 4.75 12.65
N ASP A 71 2.66 5.12 12.15
CA ASP A 71 2.90 5.64 10.80
C ASP A 71 3.43 4.57 9.83
N ARG A 72 3.26 3.27 10.16
CA ARG A 72 3.66 2.15 9.32
C ARG A 72 2.46 1.27 8.99
N LEU A 73 2.10 1.26 7.70
CA LEU A 73 1.06 0.39 7.17
C LEU A 73 1.71 -0.79 6.47
N THR A 74 1.50 -2.00 6.98
CA THR A 74 2.09 -3.23 6.45
C THR A 74 1.02 -4.04 5.75
N LEU A 75 1.23 -4.36 4.47
CA LEU A 75 0.43 -5.34 3.74
C LEU A 75 1.10 -6.70 3.86
N LYS A 76 0.51 -7.60 4.65
CA LYS A 76 0.97 -8.98 4.79
C LYS A 76 0.17 -9.86 3.85
N ARG A 77 0.82 -10.81 3.19
CA ARG A 77 0.10 -11.79 2.35
C ARG A 77 -0.94 -12.50 3.22
N GLY A 78 -2.22 -12.42 2.82
CA GLY A 78 -3.29 -13.12 3.52
C GLY A 78 -3.06 -14.64 3.50
N PRO A 79 -3.64 -15.39 4.46
CA PRO A 79 -3.62 -16.85 4.37
C PRO A 79 -4.22 -17.23 3.01
N ARG A 80 -3.48 -18.02 2.22
CA ARG A 80 -4.05 -18.68 1.04
C ARG A 80 -5.23 -19.50 1.57
N LEU A 81 -6.45 -19.04 1.32
CA LEU A 81 -7.62 -19.90 1.49
C LEU A 81 -7.37 -21.16 0.63
N PRO A 82 -7.54 -22.37 1.19
CA PRO A 82 -7.24 -23.62 0.50
C PRO A 82 -8.09 -23.81 -0.76
#